data_AF-A0A2A8R604-F1
#
_entry.id   AF-A0A2A8R604-F1
#
_cell.length_a   1.000
_cell.length_b   1.000
_cell.length_c   1.000
_cell.angle_alpha   90.00
_cell.angle_beta   90.00
_cell.angle_gamma   90.00
#
_symmetry.space_group_name_H-M   'P 1'
#
loop_
_entity.id
_entity.type
_entity.pdbx_description
1 polymer ?
#
loop_
_entity_poly.entity_id
_entity_poly.type
_entity_poly.pdbx_seq_one_letter_code
_entity_poly.pdbx_strand_id
1 'polypeptide(L)' 'MWVCTSHMKETLLLLETPHVSKASYQIKCSLCDNLATAKVYYTHRTYHYTKKQVMDSLSKSSPIKSG' A
#
# COMPACT_ATOMS: atom_id res chain seq x y z
N MET A 1 -4.76 3.88 1.59
CA MET A 1 -6.14 4.29 1.90
C MET A 1 -6.22 5.81 1.86
N TRP A 2 -7.33 6.38 1.37
CA TRP A 2 -7.57 7.84 1.39
C TRP A 2 -8.48 8.18 2.57
N VAL A 3 -8.08 9.13 3.40
CA VAL A 3 -8.70 9.36 4.71
C VAL A 3 -9.00 10.85 4.90
N CYS A 4 -10.20 11.17 5.38
CA CYS A 4 -10.59 12.52 5.78
C CYS A 4 -10.13 12.83 7.21
N THR A 5 -10.20 14.09 7.62
CA THR A 5 -9.78 14.53 8.96
C THR A 5 -10.48 13.78 10.09
N SER A 6 -11.78 13.49 9.94
CA SER A 6 -12.59 12.78 10.94
C SER A 6 -12.04 11.37 11.22
N HIS A 7 -11.75 10.61 10.17
CA HIS A 7 -11.30 9.22 10.31
C HIS A 7 -9.78 9.08 10.47
N MET A 8 -9.03 10.19 10.43
CA MET A 8 -7.58 10.16 10.52
C MET A 8 -7.11 9.59 11.87
N LYS A 9 -7.73 10.02 12.97
CA LYS A 9 -7.35 9.59 14.32
C LYS A 9 -7.55 8.09 14.52
N GLU A 10 -8.72 7.58 14.15
CA GLU A 10 -9.05 6.15 14.22
C GLU A 10 -8.13 5.33 13.31
N THR A 11 -7.89 5.81 12.09
CA THR A 11 -7.00 5.15 11.14
C THR A 11 -5.58 5.06 11.70
N LEU A 12 -5.02 6.13 12.26
CA LEU A 12 -3.66 6.11 12.80
C LEU A 12 -3.52 5.19 14.02
N LEU A 13 -4.56 5.03 14.84
CA LEU A 13 -4.54 4.12 15.99
C LEU A 13 -4.52 2.63 15.59
N LEU A 14 -5.10 2.30 14.43
CA LEU A 14 -5.15 0.94 13.92
C LEU A 14 -3.86 0.52 13.20
N LEU A 15 -2.97 1.47 12.93
CA LEU A 15 -1.77 1.27 12.12
C LEU A 15 -0.53 1.37 13.02
N GLU A 16 0.30 0.33 13.03
CA GLU A 16 1.52 0.29 13.84
C GLU A 16 2.60 1.27 13.32
N THR A 17 2.78 1.35 12.00
CA THR A 17 3.75 2.25 11.33
C THR A 17 3.12 2.95 10.11
N PRO A 18 2.19 3.89 10.32
CA PRO A 18 1.49 4.57 9.23
C PRO A 18 2.38 5.62 8.56
N HIS A 19 2.40 5.59 7.23
CA HIS A 19 2.94 6.66 6.41
C HIS A 19 1.81 7.48 5.83
N VAL A 20 2.03 8.79 5.86
CA VAL A 20 1.02 9.77 5.49
C VAL A 20 1.59 10.66 4.40
N SER A 21 0.87 10.78 3.28
CA SER A 21 1.12 11.82 2.29
C SER A 21 -0.14 12.67 2.10
N LYS A 22 0.03 13.93 1.68
CA LYS A 22 -1.11 14.83 1.44
C LYS A 22 -1.96 14.32 0.28
N ALA A 23 -3.29 14.47 0.38
CA ALA A 23 -4.17 14.17 -0.73
C ALA A 23 -3.95 15.13 -1.90
N SER A 24 -3.81 14.56 -3.10
CA SER A 24 -3.99 15.30 -4.34
C SER A 24 -5.49 15.58 -4.53
N TYR A 25 -5.79 16.65 -5.25
CA TYR A 25 -7.09 17.31 -5.39
C TYR A 25 -8.33 16.38 -5.44
N GLN A 26 -9.38 16.75 -4.70
CA GLN A 26 -10.75 16.19 -4.74
C GLN A 26 -10.87 14.65 -4.65
N ILE A 27 -10.05 14.01 -3.83
CA ILE A 27 -10.18 12.58 -3.57
C ILE A 27 -11.18 12.32 -2.45
N LYS A 28 -12.02 11.28 -2.59
CA LYS A 28 -12.95 10.85 -1.55
C LYS A 28 -12.30 9.95 -0.51
N CYS A 29 -12.76 10.07 0.73
CA CYS A 29 -12.39 9.21 1.84
C CYS A 29 -12.96 7.81 1.61
N SER A 30 -12.12 6.80 1.84
CA SER A 30 -12.49 5.39 1.71
C SER A 30 -13.50 4.90 2.75
N LEU A 31 -13.85 5.71 3.75
CA LEU A 31 -14.69 5.31 4.89
C LEU A 31 -16.05 6.01 4.94
N CYS A 32 -16.20 7.20 4.36
CA CYS A 32 -17.41 8.01 4.52
C CYS A 32 -17.70 9.00 3.38
N ASP A 33 -17.10 8.81 2.20
CA ASP A 33 -17.27 9.64 0.99
C ASP A 33 -16.95 11.15 1.09
N ASN A 34 -16.65 11.68 2.28
CA ASN A 34 -16.16 13.03 2.50
C ASN A 34 -14.81 13.25 1.79
N LEU A 35 -14.40 14.52 1.61
CA LEU A 35 -13.10 14.84 1.04
C LEU A 35 -11.95 14.31 1.91
N ALA A 36 -11.08 13.52 1.29
CA ALA A 36 -9.86 13.02 1.89
C ALA A 36 -8.82 14.14 1.99
N THR A 37 -8.11 14.17 3.11
CA THR A 37 -7.02 15.11 3.36
C THR A 37 -5.65 14.44 3.23
N ALA A 38 -5.59 13.12 3.35
CA ALA A 38 -4.35 12.36 3.31
C ALA A 38 -4.49 10.97 2.68
N LYS A 39 -3.39 10.50 2.09
CA LYS A 39 -3.13 9.09 1.80
C LYS A 39 -2.46 8.48 3.02
N VAL A 40 -3.05 7.44 3.59
CA VAL A 40 -2.43 6.64 4.65
C VAL A 40 -2.07 5.27 4.08
N TYR A 41 -0.82 4.84 4.25
CA TYR A 41 -0.32 3.54 3.78
C TYR A 41 0.70 2.96 4.76
N TYR A 42 0.85 1.63 4.78
CA TYR A 42 1.88 0.95 5.56
C TYR A 42 3.23 1.02 4.84
N THR A 43 4.34 1.15 5.56
CA THR A 43 5.70 0.90 5.01
C THR A 43 6.25 -0.48 5.29
N HIS A 44 5.56 -1.30 6.07
CA HIS A 44 5.77 -2.73 5.99
C HIS A 44 5.28 -3.20 4.61
N ARG A 45 6.13 -2.99 3.59
CA ARG A 45 6.44 -4.06 2.66
C ARG A 45 6.68 -5.24 3.58
N THR A 46 5.72 -6.13 3.70
CA THR A 46 6.01 -7.50 4.09
C THR A 46 7.12 -7.93 3.14
N TYR A 47 8.37 -7.84 3.60
CA TYR A 47 9.56 -8.30 2.88
C TYR A 47 9.35 -9.76 2.40
N HIS A 48 8.48 -10.48 3.11
CA HIS A 48 7.96 -11.80 2.77
C HIS A 48 7.05 -11.89 1.54
N TYR A 49 6.29 -10.85 1.16
CA TYR A 49 5.40 -10.90 0.00
C TYR A 49 6.15 -10.70 -1.32
N THR A 50 7.21 -9.89 -1.31
CA THR A 50 7.97 -9.59 -2.54
C THR A 50 9.03 -10.64 -2.85
N LYS A 51 9.69 -11.24 -1.85
CA LYS A 51 10.73 -12.26 -2.11
C LYS A 51 10.17 -13.53 -2.72
N LYS A 52 9.00 -14.00 -2.26
CA LYS A 52 8.38 -15.23 -2.77
C LYS A 52 7.92 -15.06 -4.22
N GLN A 53 7.21 -13.98 -4.55
CA GLN A 53 6.75 -13.74 -5.92
C GLN A 53 7.89 -13.47 -6.91
N VAL A 54 8.96 -12.77 -6.49
CA VAL A 54 10.12 -12.54 -7.36
C VAL A 54 10.91 -13.83 -7.58
N MET A 55 11.13 -14.65 -6.55
CA MET A 55 11.81 -15.95 -6.72
C MET A 55 10.98 -16.97 -7.52
N ASP A 56 9.66 -17.02 -7.32
CA ASP A 56 8.76 -17.89 -8.09
C ASP A 56 8.64 -17.47 -9.57
N SER A 57 8.84 -16.17 -9.86
CA SER A 57 8.91 -15.65 -11.24
C SER A 57 10.25 -15.92 -11.90
N LEU A 58 11.36 -15.89 -11.14
CA LEU A 58 12.71 -16.13 -11.64
C LEU A 58 13.03 -17.63 -11.85
N SER A 59 12.41 -18.51 -11.06
CA SER A 59 12.61 -19.97 -11.15
C SER A 59 11.88 -20.61 -12.33
N LYS A 60 10.93 -19.91 -12.97
CA LYS A 60 10.28 -20.33 -14.23
C LYS A 60 11.07 -20.01 -15.50
N SER A 61 12.18 -19.26 -15.38
CA SER A 61 13.05 -18.96 -16.53
C SER A 61 14.42 -19.62 -16.35
N SER A 62 14.57 -20.85 -16.85
CA SER A 62 15.86 -21.48 -17.13
C SER A 62 15.65 -22.62 -18.15
N PRO A 63 16.63 -22.98 -18.97
CA PRO A 63 17.23 -22.22 -20.06
C PRO A 63 16.89 -22.85 -21.43
N ILE A 64 16.69 -22.07 -22.48
CA ILE A 64 16.67 -22.60 -23.85
C ILE A 64 18.09 -23.11 -24.16
N LYS A 65 18.28 -24.43 -24.11
CA LYS A 65 19.46 -25.12 -24.63
C LYS A 65 19.28 -25.23 -26.15
N SER A 66 20.05 -24.46 -26.90
CA SER A 66 20.25 -24.68 -28.33
C SER A 66 21.18 -25.89 -28.50
N GLY A 67 20.75 -26.87 -29.30
CA GLY A 67 21.50 -28.05 -29.69
C GLY A 67 20.72 -28.83 -30.74
#